data_AF-A0A962KGT8-F1
#
_entry.id   AF-A0A962KGT8-F1
#
_cell.length_a   1.000
_cell.length_b   1.000
_cell.length_c   1.000
_cell.angle_alpha   90.00
_cell.angle_beta   90.00
_cell.angle_gamma   90.00
#
_symmetry.space_group_name_H-M   'P 1'
#
loop_
_entity.id
_entity.type
_entity.pdbx_description
1 polymer ?
#
loop_
_entity_poly.entity_id
_entity_poly.type
_entity_poly.pdbx_seq_one_letter_code
_entity_poly.pdbx_strand_id
1 'polypeptide(L)'
;AARCVEEGVASAEDIDKAVRLGFGVRYAVLGLLEFIDWGGGDIIYYATRYLSDSLDDKRFSVPDIIARNMRENRNGIRDGQGFYDYRERDVEAYREERLGDFVKLLQYLSLLPEAK
;
A
#
# COMPACT_ATOMS: atom_id res chain seq x y z
N ALA A 1 1.64 -7.26 -14.55
CA ALA A 1 1.54 -8.73 -14.63
C ALA A 1 1.79 -9.20 -16.07
N ALA A 2 0.81 -9.12 -16.98
CA ALA A 2 0.96 -9.65 -18.34
C ALA A 2 2.22 -9.17 -19.09
N ARG A 3 2.50 -7.85 -19.12
CA ARG A 3 3.74 -7.31 -19.72
C ARG A 3 5.02 -7.88 -19.09
N CYS A 4 5.04 -8.09 -17.78
CA CYS A 4 6.20 -8.67 -17.10
C CYS A 4 6.47 -10.11 -17.54
N VAL A 5 5.42 -10.86 -17.86
CA VAL A 5 5.55 -12.22 -18.42
C VAL A 5 6.04 -12.14 -19.88
N GLU A 6 5.43 -11.28 -20.70
CA GLU A 6 5.81 -11.06 -22.10
C GLU A 6 7.28 -10.62 -22.25
N GLU A 7 7.74 -9.75 -21.35
CA GLU A 7 9.11 -9.23 -21.32
C GLU A 7 10.11 -10.18 -20.63
N GLY A 8 9.67 -11.32 -20.10
CA GLY A 8 10.54 -12.31 -19.44
C GLY A 8 11.09 -11.89 -18.08
N VAL A 9 10.47 -10.91 -17.40
CA VAL A 9 10.88 -10.41 -16.08
C VAL A 9 10.66 -11.47 -14.99
N ALA A 10 9.57 -12.23 -15.06
CA ALA A 10 9.23 -13.29 -14.14
C ALA A 10 8.23 -14.28 -14.77
N SER A 11 8.19 -15.52 -14.28
CA SER A 11 7.15 -16.49 -14.64
C SER A 11 5.77 -16.04 -14.13
N ALA A 12 4.70 -16.58 -14.72
CA ALA A 12 3.34 -16.29 -14.24
C ALA A 12 3.17 -16.79 -12.79
N GLU A 13 3.76 -17.94 -12.46
CA GLU A 13 3.78 -18.56 -11.15
C GLU A 13 4.47 -17.67 -10.11
N ASP A 14 5.62 -17.08 -10.45
CA ASP A 14 6.35 -16.20 -9.54
C ASP A 14 5.62 -14.87 -9.31
N ILE A 15 4.97 -14.32 -10.34
CA ILE A 15 4.13 -13.12 -10.20
C ILE A 15 2.99 -13.40 -9.24
N ASP A 16 2.26 -14.50 -9.44
CA ASP A 16 1.13 -14.87 -8.58
C ASP A 16 1.59 -15.18 -7.15
N LYS A 17 2.75 -15.84 -6.99
CA LYS A 17 3.35 -16.11 -5.68
C LYS A 17 3.70 -14.80 -4.96
N ALA A 18 4.34 -13.84 -5.65
CA ALA A 18 4.70 -12.54 -5.08
C ALA A 18 3.45 -11.75 -4.64
N VAL A 19 2.35 -11.82 -5.40
CA VAL A 19 1.08 -11.18 -5.04
C VAL A 19 0.45 -11.86 -3.83
N ARG A 20 0.26 -13.19 -3.88
CA ARG A 20 -0.46 -13.96 -2.85
C ARG A 20 0.26 -13.97 -1.51
N LEU A 21 1.60 -13.99 -1.51
CA LEU A 21 2.41 -14.02 -0.29
C LEU A 21 2.93 -12.64 0.13
N GLY A 22 2.99 -11.69 -0.79
CA GLY A 22 3.50 -10.35 -0.54
C GLY A 22 2.40 -9.39 -0.12
N PHE A 23 2.02 -8.49 -1.03
CA PHE A 23 1.10 -7.39 -0.72
C PHE A 23 -0.38 -7.79 -0.73
N GLY A 24 -0.75 -8.93 -1.33
CA GLY A 24 -2.15 -9.38 -1.42
C GLY A 24 -2.80 -9.56 -0.05
N VAL A 25 -2.10 -10.20 0.89
CA VAL A 25 -2.59 -10.37 2.29
C VAL A 25 -2.80 -9.02 2.98
N ARG A 26 -1.91 -8.05 2.74
CA ARG A 26 -2.02 -6.71 3.34
C ARG A 26 -3.25 -5.97 2.80
N TYR A 27 -3.46 -6.02 1.49
CA TYR A 27 -4.60 -5.35 0.85
C TYR A 27 -5.94 -6.03 1.16
N ALA A 28 -5.96 -7.31 1.48
CA ALA A 28 -7.16 -7.98 1.97
C ALA A 28 -7.63 -7.44 3.35
N VAL A 29 -6.73 -6.84 4.14
CA VAL A 29 -7.02 -6.33 5.49
C VAL A 29 -7.23 -4.82 5.53
N LEU A 30 -6.43 -4.07 4.77
CA LEU A 30 -6.38 -2.59 4.78
C LEU A 30 -6.91 -1.94 3.51
N GLY A 31 -7.30 -2.71 2.49
CA GLY A 31 -7.54 -2.15 1.15
C GLY A 31 -6.31 -1.40 0.58
N LEU A 32 -6.49 -0.77 -0.58
CA LEU A 32 -5.39 -0.05 -1.26
C LEU A 32 -5.23 1.39 -0.76
N LEU A 33 -6.33 2.15 -0.70
CA LEU A 33 -6.28 3.56 -0.29
C LEU A 33 -6.00 3.72 1.20
N GLU A 34 -6.55 2.84 2.03
CA GLU A 34 -6.29 2.84 3.47
C GLU A 34 -4.85 2.35 3.76
N PHE A 35 -4.25 1.48 2.94
CA PHE A 35 -2.81 1.22 2.99
C PHE A 35 -1.94 2.43 2.62
N ILE A 36 -2.36 3.27 1.65
CA ILE A 36 -1.66 4.52 1.34
C ILE A 36 -1.71 5.45 2.56
N ASP A 37 -2.88 5.61 3.18
CA ASP A 37 -3.02 6.44 4.38
C ASP A 37 -2.25 5.87 5.58
N TRP A 38 -2.11 4.55 5.66
CA TRP A 38 -1.33 3.86 6.69
C TRP A 38 0.17 4.16 6.58
N GLY A 39 0.72 4.08 5.36
CA GLY A 39 2.14 4.36 5.10
C GLY A 39 2.47 5.85 5.03
N GLY A 40 1.51 6.67 4.59
CA GLY A 40 1.69 8.08 4.27
C GLY A 40 1.57 8.34 2.77
N GLY A 41 0.74 9.32 2.40
CA GLY A 41 0.57 9.77 1.01
C GLY A 41 1.83 10.37 0.38
N ASP A 42 2.78 10.79 1.19
CA ASP A 42 4.07 11.34 0.81
C ASP A 42 4.98 10.28 0.19
N ILE A 43 4.90 9.04 0.66
CA ILE A 43 5.66 7.92 0.06
C ILE A 43 5.28 7.77 -1.42
N ILE A 44 3.98 7.70 -1.73
CA ILE A 44 3.54 7.58 -3.12
C ILE A 44 3.81 8.88 -3.91
N TYR A 45 3.66 10.05 -3.29
CA TYR A 45 3.98 11.34 -3.92
C TYR A 45 5.44 11.39 -4.40
N TYR A 46 6.41 11.10 -3.52
CA TYR A 46 7.83 11.17 -3.87
C TYR A 46 8.26 10.02 -4.77
N ALA A 47 7.75 8.80 -4.57
CA ALA A 47 8.04 7.67 -5.45
C ALA A 47 7.55 7.92 -6.88
N THR A 48 6.33 8.45 -7.04
CA THR A 48 5.78 8.77 -8.35
C THR A 48 6.56 9.90 -9.02
N ARG A 49 6.95 10.96 -8.30
CA ARG A 49 7.83 12.01 -8.87
C ARG A 49 9.16 11.45 -9.36
N TYR A 50 9.80 10.60 -8.56
CA TYR A 50 11.07 9.97 -8.96
C TYR A 50 10.91 9.16 -10.26
N LEU A 51 9.83 8.39 -10.39
CA LEU A 51 9.55 7.61 -11.61
C LEU A 51 9.20 8.49 -12.80
N SER A 52 8.48 9.60 -12.59
CA SER A 52 8.19 10.62 -13.62
C SER A 52 9.49 11.19 -14.18
N ASP A 53 10.40 11.60 -13.30
CA ASP A 53 11.68 12.22 -13.65
C ASP A 53 12.65 11.23 -14.30
N SER A 54 12.61 9.95 -13.89
CA SER A 54 13.61 8.95 -14.28
C SER A 54 13.21 8.07 -15.47
N LEU A 55 11.92 7.87 -15.71
CA LEU A 55 11.43 6.87 -16.68
C LEU A 55 10.52 7.47 -17.74
N ASP A 56 9.37 8.00 -17.33
CA ASP A 56 8.36 8.55 -18.24
C ASP A 56 7.43 9.50 -17.50
N ASP A 57 7.47 10.77 -17.87
CA ASP A 57 6.75 11.84 -17.19
C ASP A 57 5.23 11.67 -17.26
N LYS A 58 4.72 11.16 -18.39
CA LYS A 58 3.27 11.06 -18.60
C LYS A 58 2.68 9.83 -17.90
N ARG A 59 3.38 8.71 -17.94
CA ARG A 59 2.93 7.43 -17.36
C ARG A 59 3.00 7.46 -15.84
N PHE A 60 4.00 8.14 -15.29
CA PHE A 60 4.25 8.22 -13.86
C PHE A 60 3.98 9.62 -13.29
N SER A 61 3.10 10.40 -13.93
CA SER A 61 2.67 11.68 -13.38
C SER A 61 1.95 11.49 -12.04
N VAL A 62 2.24 12.36 -11.07
CA VAL A 62 1.56 12.35 -9.77
C VAL A 62 0.05 12.61 -9.95
N PRO A 63 -0.83 11.76 -9.40
CA PRO A 63 -2.27 12.03 -9.43
C PRO A 63 -2.63 13.31 -8.68
N ASP A 64 -3.53 14.12 -9.23
CA ASP A 64 -3.93 15.41 -8.64
C ASP A 64 -4.43 15.30 -7.20
N ILE A 65 -5.11 14.20 -6.87
CA ILE A 65 -5.60 13.94 -5.51
C ILE A 65 -4.44 13.78 -4.51
N ILE A 66 -3.35 13.13 -4.89
CA ILE A 66 -2.16 12.98 -4.05
C ILE A 66 -1.47 14.34 -3.89
N ALA A 67 -1.29 15.08 -4.98
CA ALA A 67 -0.68 16.42 -4.93
C ALA A 67 -1.51 17.39 -4.07
N ARG A 68 -2.84 17.34 -4.15
CA ARG A 68 -3.74 18.13 -3.30
C ARG A 68 -3.63 17.71 -1.84
N ASN A 69 -3.71 16.41 -1.53
CA ASN A 69 -3.58 15.91 -0.16
C ASN A 69 -2.27 16.36 0.49
N MET A 70 -1.16 16.34 -0.25
CA MET A 70 0.13 16.86 0.24
C MET A 70 0.11 18.34 0.58
N ARG A 71 -0.55 19.18 -0.24
CA ARG A 71 -0.68 20.63 0.02
C ARG A 71 -1.58 20.94 1.21
N GLU A 72 -2.54 20.06 1.50
CA GLU A 72 -3.55 20.25 2.54
C GLU A 72 -3.18 19.58 3.88
N ASN A 73 -1.95 19.06 4.04
CA ASN A 73 -1.53 18.24 5.20
C ASN A 73 -2.50 17.07 5.47
N ARG A 74 -2.85 16.36 4.40
CA ARG A 74 -3.70 15.17 4.46
C ARG A 74 -2.87 13.93 4.14
N ASN A 75 -1.84 13.67 4.95
CA ASN A 75 -0.91 12.55 4.74
C ASN A 75 -1.32 11.24 5.43
N GLY A 76 -2.62 10.97 5.52
CA GLY A 76 -3.14 9.74 6.10
C GLY A 76 -3.17 9.77 7.63
N ILE A 77 -2.91 8.63 8.25
CA ILE A 77 -3.09 8.42 9.69
C ILE A 77 -2.29 9.43 10.53
N ARG A 78 -1.06 9.76 10.09
CA ARG A 78 -0.18 10.65 10.86
C ARG A 78 -0.69 12.09 11.00
N ASP A 79 -1.46 12.55 10.03
CA ASP A 79 -2.03 13.90 10.01
C ASP A 79 -3.52 13.87 10.41
N GLY A 80 -4.06 12.71 10.79
CA GLY A 80 -5.46 12.52 11.11
C GLY A 80 -6.39 12.49 9.89
N GLN A 81 -5.89 12.70 8.67
CA GLN A 81 -6.70 12.66 7.46
C GLN A 81 -5.85 12.32 6.23
N GLY A 82 -6.40 11.53 5.32
CA GLY A 82 -5.86 11.27 3.99
C GLY A 82 -6.99 11.06 2.99
N PHE A 83 -7.04 9.89 2.38
CA PHE A 83 -8.24 9.39 1.71
C PHE A 83 -9.40 9.18 2.69
N TYR A 84 -9.12 8.77 3.92
CA TYR A 84 -10.07 8.62 5.01
C TYR A 84 -9.88 9.68 6.10
N ASP A 85 -10.89 9.83 6.96
CA ASP A 85 -10.84 10.70 8.14
C ASP A 85 -10.58 9.87 9.40
N TYR A 86 -9.51 10.20 10.11
CA TYR A 86 -9.04 9.51 11.31
C TYR A 86 -9.11 10.40 12.57
N ARG A 87 -9.58 11.65 12.46
CA ARG A 87 -9.54 12.63 13.56
C ARG A 87 -10.33 12.20 14.79
N GLU A 88 -11.45 11.52 14.58
CA GLU A 88 -12.34 11.02 15.65
C GLU A 88 -12.13 9.52 15.95
N ARG A 89 -11.06 8.92 15.42
CA ARG A 89 -10.74 7.50 15.65
C ARG A 89 -9.68 7.34 16.73
N ASP A 90 -9.84 6.31 17.53
CA ASP A 90 -8.73 5.76 18.30
C ASP A 90 -7.76 5.06 17.33
N VAL A 91 -6.73 5.79 16.91
CA VAL A 91 -5.76 5.33 15.91
C VAL A 91 -4.98 4.12 16.39
N GLU A 92 -4.64 4.05 17.68
CA GLU A 92 -3.85 2.94 18.22
C GLU A 92 -4.69 1.67 18.31
N ALA A 93 -5.92 1.77 18.83
CA ALA A 93 -6.84 0.63 18.83
C ALA A 93 -7.14 0.13 17.41
N TYR A 94 -7.36 1.05 16.47
CA TYR A 94 -7.56 0.71 15.06
C TYR A 94 -6.33 0.02 14.45
N ARG A 95 -5.11 0.48 14.76
CA ARG A 95 -3.88 -0.18 14.27
C ARG A 95 -3.73 -1.58 14.82
N GLU A 96 -3.97 -1.75 16.12
CA GLU A 96 -3.92 -3.05 16.79
C GLU A 96 -4.93 -4.03 16.18
N GLU A 97 -6.16 -3.57 15.91
CA GLU A 97 -7.20 -4.35 15.26
C GLU A 97 -6.75 -4.83 13.87
N ARG A 98 -6.27 -3.93 13.00
CA ARG A 98 -5.83 -4.28 11.64
C ARG A 98 -4.62 -5.21 11.65
N LEU A 99 -3.67 -5.01 12.57
CA LEU A 99 -2.53 -5.92 12.73
C LEU A 99 -2.98 -7.30 13.23
N GLY A 100 -3.93 -7.34 14.17
CA GLY A 100 -4.54 -8.58 14.63
C GLY A 100 -5.24 -9.34 13.50
N ASP A 101 -6.01 -8.66 12.67
CA ASP A 101 -6.65 -9.26 11.49
C ASP A 101 -5.65 -9.76 10.47
N PHE A 102 -4.53 -9.05 10.26
CA PHE A 102 -3.43 -9.51 9.43
C PHE A 102 -2.80 -10.80 9.97
N VAL A 103 -2.56 -10.89 11.27
CA VAL A 103 -2.03 -12.12 11.91
C VAL A 103 -3.04 -13.27 11.78
N LYS A 104 -4.33 -13.03 12.04
CA LYS A 104 -5.39 -14.05 11.87
C LYS A 104 -5.45 -14.57 10.44
N LEU A 105 -5.32 -13.68 9.44
CA LEU A 105 -5.33 -14.07 8.04
C LEU A 105 -4.09 -14.89 7.67
N LEU A 106 -2.91 -14.49 8.12
CA LEU A 106 -1.69 -15.29 7.93
C LEU A 106 -1.83 -16.69 8.56
N GLN A 107 -2.43 -16.78 9.74
CA GLN A 107 -2.70 -18.06 10.40
C GLN A 107 -3.68 -18.91 9.57
N TYR A 108 -4.79 -18.33 9.12
CA TYR A 108 -5.78 -19.00 8.27
C TYR A 108 -5.16 -19.55 6.98
N LEU A 109 -4.26 -18.78 6.36
CA LEU A 109 -3.56 -19.17 5.13
C LEU A 109 -2.36 -20.09 5.36
N SER A 110 -2.04 -20.45 6.62
CA SER A 110 -0.84 -21.21 6.99
C SER A 110 0.47 -20.54 6.52
N LEU A 111 0.53 -19.20 6.63
CA LEU A 111 1.65 -18.35 6.22
C LEU A 111 2.37 -17.69 7.40
N LEU A 112 2.08 -18.08 8.65
CA LEU A 112 2.82 -17.57 9.80
C LEU A 112 4.29 -18.00 9.71
N PRO A 113 5.24 -17.07 9.90
CA PRO A 113 6.65 -17.43 9.96
C PRO A 113 6.92 -18.28 11.21
N GLU A 114 7.85 -19.23 11.09
CA GLU A 114 8.36 -19.94 12.26
C GLU A 114 9.03 -18.93 13.20
N ALA A 115 8.75 -19.03 14.49
CA ALA A 115 9.44 -18.24 15.49
C ALA A 115 10.94 -18.60 15.44
N LYS A 116 11.78 -17.58 15.23
CA LYS A 116 13.24 -17.73 15.31
C LYS A 116 13.70 -17.75 16.76
#